data_AF-A0A2E8BU19-F1
#
_entry.id   AF-A0A2E8BU19-F1
#
_cell.length_a   1.000
_cell.length_b   1.000
_cell.length_c   1.000
_cell.angle_alpha   90.00
_cell.angle_beta   90.00
_cell.angle_gamma   90.00
#
_symmetry.space_group_name_H-M   'P 1'
#
loop_
_entity.id
_entity.type
_entity.pdbx_description
1 polymer ?
#
loop_
_entity_poly.entity_id
_entity_poly.type
_entity_poly.pdbx_seq_one_letter_code
_entity_poly.pdbx_strand_id
1 'polypeptide(L)'
;MMGTSQGNRDTRRHQQKISGKVNVVIGHGWNMSEENLLSIAGLLSFFLGTISLYIVYRSNHLKWNEKAAGYILSWIFLVKAIAYPCDAYVLQITNGGVDFTGRWEYFYALSNLQNYLFMPLCFALSLVFPVAVLRTKNQVKIAMSVFVLLVFYRVIVYVSFGVNSLELVGLEYIFTTVIWTSNYIHFKIKNLHEPNKGNGRIANISALLLMLHTGFNWFVWVGVFTRSDYFYFEDIRLGLDESGSFSEYFWLLSLTISICGALCIVITSLGIFYLNGEMDGVGIAALSYVSLGVVTHFVYLSGSGTSAWFFSAEENLTSTWNIFTRQAHYTIGRPVIAMIILIQYGIYDLGDSRNYAIAKTQAILIIVIATAALMEMVQLVLPIDQTLSAGLLGIFIALGLGWEERTFHGVATNPRRVSEILSGSEWDSPEIPIPERAYNNFNLSLAIFVLLSIFLAYVVDTSNVLLDNMS
;
A
#
# COMPACT_ATOMS: atom_id res chain seq x y z
N MET A 1 40.20 68.51 32.70
CA MET A 1 41.08 67.82 31.73
C MET A 1 40.53 66.40 31.57
N MET A 2 39.61 66.19 30.63
CA MET A 2 39.83 65.89 29.19
C MET A 2 40.23 64.43 28.93
N GLY A 3 39.34 63.72 28.22
CA GLY A 3 39.60 62.54 27.38
C GLY A 3 39.57 61.19 28.10
N THR A 4 38.93 60.13 27.62
CA THR A 4 38.24 59.89 26.35
C THR A 4 37.40 58.62 26.51
N SER A 5 36.10 58.74 26.22
CA SER A 5 35.20 57.62 25.91
C SER A 5 35.38 57.29 24.42
N GLN A 6 36.05 56.19 24.09
CA GLN A 6 36.01 55.57 22.76
C GLN A 6 36.74 54.23 22.82
N GLY A 7 35.99 53.13 22.72
CA GLY A 7 36.58 51.78 22.67
C GLY A 7 35.54 50.66 22.69
N ASN A 8 34.33 50.93 23.20
CA ASN A 8 33.27 49.92 23.30
C ASN A 8 32.18 50.03 22.21
N ARG A 9 32.46 50.72 21.08
CA ARG A 9 31.52 50.89 19.96
C ARG A 9 31.85 50.05 18.70
N ASP A 10 33.06 49.51 18.58
CA ASP A 10 33.45 48.76 17.37
C ASP A 10 33.17 47.26 17.44
N THR A 11 33.06 46.66 18.63
CA THR A 11 32.62 45.26 18.79
C THR A 11 31.12 45.09 18.51
N ARG A 12 30.31 46.13 18.69
CA ARG A 12 28.87 46.08 18.37
C ARG A 12 28.57 46.26 16.88
N ARG A 13 29.47 46.86 16.09
CA ARG A 13 29.29 46.99 14.63
C ARG A 13 29.66 45.74 13.83
N HIS A 14 30.42 44.81 14.41
CA HIS A 14 30.66 43.51 13.78
C HIS A 14 29.64 42.43 14.14
N GLN A 15 28.96 42.52 15.30
CA GLN A 15 27.85 41.61 15.62
C GLN A 15 26.51 42.03 15.00
N GLN A 16 26.32 43.29 14.63
CA GLN A 16 25.07 43.77 14.02
C GLN A 16 25.04 43.67 12.49
N LYS A 17 26.11 43.13 11.87
CA LYS A 17 26.19 42.89 10.41
C LYS A 17 26.10 41.40 10.03
N ILE A 18 25.77 40.53 10.98
CA ILE A 18 25.41 39.12 10.78
C ILE A 18 23.95 38.87 11.21
N SER A 19 23.11 39.91 11.09
CA SER A 19 21.67 39.87 11.43
C SER A 19 20.79 40.25 10.23
N GLY A 20 21.31 40.10 9.01
CA GLY A 20 20.58 40.40 7.79
C GLY A 20 20.70 39.25 6.80
N LYS A 21 19.57 38.57 6.56
CA LYS A 21 19.37 37.42 5.65
C LYS A 21 19.73 36.05 6.23
N VAL A 22 18.97 35.61 7.22
CA VAL A 22 18.54 34.21 7.23
C VAL A 22 17.10 34.24 6.75
N ASN A 23 16.91 33.69 5.55
CA ASN A 23 15.61 33.43 4.98
C ASN A 23 14.82 32.54 5.94
N VAL A 24 13.78 33.08 6.57
CA VAL A 24 12.66 32.27 7.03
C VAL A 24 11.81 32.02 5.78
N VAL A 25 12.23 31.06 4.96
CA VAL A 25 11.32 30.36 4.07
C VAL A 25 10.64 29.33 4.93
N ILE A 26 9.35 29.54 5.13
CA ILE A 26 8.49 28.72 5.98
C ILE A 26 8.38 27.33 5.34
N GLY A 27 8.94 26.30 6.00
CA GLY A 27 8.86 24.88 5.63
C GLY A 27 7.45 24.25 5.75
N HIS A 28 6.37 25.03 5.67
CA HIS A 28 5.00 24.50 5.75
C HIS A 28 4.48 23.86 4.44
N GLY A 29 5.17 24.04 3.32
CA GLY A 29 4.65 23.61 2.01
C GLY A 29 4.71 22.10 1.73
N TRP A 30 5.68 21.39 2.31
CA TRP A 30 6.01 20.02 1.88
C TRP A 30 5.21 18.95 2.63
N ASN A 31 5.01 19.10 3.95
CA ASN A 31 4.20 18.17 4.75
C ASN A 31 2.72 18.17 4.30
N MET A 32 2.16 19.34 3.94
CA MET A 32 0.78 19.43 3.42
C MET A 32 0.53 18.52 2.21
N SER A 33 1.55 18.23 1.41
CA SER A 33 1.38 17.48 0.17
C SER A 33 1.29 15.96 0.36
N GLU A 34 2.05 15.41 1.30
CA GLU A 34 1.97 13.98 1.65
C GLU A 34 0.67 13.67 2.40
N GLU A 35 0.24 14.57 3.28
CA GLU A 35 -1.04 14.51 4.00
C GLU A 35 -2.25 14.50 3.05
N ASN A 36 -2.23 15.37 2.03
CA ASN A 36 -3.28 15.45 1.01
C ASN A 36 -3.36 14.15 0.21
N LEU A 37 -2.22 13.60 -0.20
CA LEU A 37 -2.16 12.37 -1.00
C LEU A 37 -2.70 11.15 -0.24
N LEU A 38 -2.33 10.98 1.04
CA LEU A 38 -2.88 9.91 1.88
C LEU A 38 -4.39 10.06 2.11
N SER A 39 -4.87 11.29 2.28
CA SER A 39 -6.32 11.55 2.39
C SER A 39 -7.05 11.20 1.09
N ILE A 40 -6.46 11.54 -0.07
CA ILE A 40 -6.96 11.13 -1.40
C ILE A 40 -6.96 9.59 -1.54
N ALA A 41 -5.91 8.92 -1.06
CA ALA A 41 -5.81 7.46 -1.04
C ALA A 41 -6.95 6.83 -0.23
N GLY A 42 -7.31 7.46 0.90
CA GLY A 42 -8.44 7.07 1.73
C GLY A 42 -9.77 7.11 0.95
N LEU A 43 -10.02 8.22 0.25
CA LEU A 43 -11.22 8.39 -0.57
C LEU A 43 -11.28 7.39 -1.74
N LEU A 44 -10.18 7.21 -2.46
CA LEU A 44 -10.05 6.21 -3.53
C LEU A 44 -10.35 4.80 -3.02
N SER A 45 -9.78 4.45 -1.87
CA SER A 45 -9.99 3.15 -1.23
C SER A 45 -11.44 2.97 -0.78
N PHE A 46 -12.09 4.03 -0.31
CA PHE A 46 -13.52 4.00 0.04
C PHE A 46 -14.40 3.68 -1.17
N PHE A 47 -14.24 4.42 -2.27
CA PHE A 47 -15.01 4.19 -3.49
C PHE A 47 -14.71 2.82 -4.11
N LEU A 48 -13.44 2.42 -4.11
CA LEU A 48 -13.03 1.11 -4.59
C LEU A 48 -13.71 0.01 -3.77
N GLY A 49 -13.51 0.01 -2.45
CA GLY A 49 -14.04 -1.01 -1.55
C GLY A 49 -15.57 -1.10 -1.54
N THR A 50 -16.28 0.03 -1.49
CA THR A 50 -17.76 0.05 -1.45
C THR A 50 -18.39 -0.45 -2.75
N ILE A 51 -17.91 0.04 -3.90
CA ILE A 51 -18.45 -0.35 -5.20
C ILE A 51 -18.08 -1.82 -5.51
N SER A 52 -16.86 -2.25 -5.18
CA SER A 52 -16.47 -3.66 -5.29
C SER A 52 -17.38 -4.55 -4.47
N LEU A 53 -17.65 -4.18 -3.22
CA LEU A 53 -18.54 -4.95 -2.35
C LEU A 53 -19.94 -5.06 -2.94
N TYR A 54 -20.46 -3.95 -3.46
CA TYR A 54 -21.78 -3.90 -4.10
C TYR A 54 -21.89 -4.81 -5.33
N ILE A 55 -20.90 -4.76 -6.24
CA ILE A 55 -20.89 -5.59 -7.45
C ILE A 55 -20.75 -7.07 -7.07
N VAL A 56 -19.79 -7.40 -6.21
CA VAL A 56 -19.52 -8.80 -5.78
C VAL A 56 -20.72 -9.40 -5.04
N TYR A 57 -21.41 -8.61 -4.22
CA TYR A 57 -22.63 -9.04 -3.53
C TYR A 57 -23.72 -9.49 -4.50
N ARG A 58 -23.86 -8.80 -5.65
CA ARG A 58 -24.85 -9.11 -6.68
C ARG A 58 -24.41 -10.24 -7.63
N SER A 59 -23.14 -10.63 -7.61
CA SER A 59 -22.61 -11.69 -8.46
C SER A 59 -22.93 -13.09 -7.90
N ASN A 60 -23.77 -13.84 -8.62
CA ASN A 60 -24.24 -15.17 -8.21
C ASN A 60 -23.57 -16.34 -8.94
N HIS A 61 -22.88 -16.09 -10.06
CA HIS A 61 -22.23 -17.13 -10.89
C HIS A 61 -20.76 -17.38 -10.51
N LEU A 62 -20.18 -16.59 -9.59
CA LEU A 62 -18.78 -16.72 -9.19
C LEU A 62 -18.58 -18.01 -8.39
N LYS A 63 -17.47 -18.73 -8.67
CA LYS A 63 -17.05 -19.82 -7.78
C LYS A 63 -16.73 -19.26 -6.38
N TRP A 64 -16.81 -20.11 -5.36
CA TRP A 64 -16.68 -19.71 -3.96
C TRP A 64 -15.40 -18.92 -3.66
N ASN A 65 -14.28 -19.28 -4.32
CA ASN A 65 -12.97 -18.68 -4.10
C ASN A 65 -12.86 -17.29 -4.76
N GLU A 66 -13.43 -17.11 -5.96
CA GLU A 66 -13.51 -15.80 -6.64
C GLU A 66 -14.46 -14.87 -5.89
N LYS A 67 -15.61 -15.39 -5.43
CA LYS A 67 -16.54 -14.62 -4.60
C LYS A 67 -15.91 -14.20 -3.27
N ALA A 68 -15.21 -15.12 -2.60
CA ALA A 68 -14.46 -14.82 -1.38
C ALA A 68 -13.36 -13.77 -1.63
N ALA A 69 -12.60 -13.90 -2.73
CA ALA A 69 -11.58 -12.92 -3.12
C ALA A 69 -12.18 -11.52 -3.31
N GLY A 70 -13.33 -11.41 -3.98
CA GLY A 70 -14.04 -10.15 -4.17
C GLY A 70 -14.44 -9.50 -2.84
N TYR A 71 -15.00 -10.28 -1.90
CA TYR A 71 -15.32 -9.77 -0.56
C TYR A 71 -14.06 -9.33 0.22
N ILE A 72 -13.02 -10.15 0.23
CA ILE A 72 -11.77 -9.85 0.94
C ILE A 72 -11.09 -8.60 0.36
N LEU A 73 -10.96 -8.51 -0.98
CA LEU A 73 -10.42 -7.31 -1.65
C LEU A 73 -11.22 -6.06 -1.32
N SER A 74 -12.55 -6.14 -1.31
CA SER A 74 -13.39 -5.01 -0.96
C SER A 74 -13.10 -4.50 0.45
N TRP A 75 -12.98 -5.41 1.42
CA TRP A 75 -12.67 -5.06 2.81
C TRP A 75 -11.24 -4.59 3.02
N ILE A 76 -10.27 -5.11 2.27
CA ILE A 76 -8.89 -4.59 2.26
C ILE A 76 -8.89 -3.07 2.00
N PHE A 77 -9.68 -2.61 1.01
CA PHE A 77 -9.78 -1.19 0.69
C PHE A 77 -10.65 -0.40 1.67
N LEU A 78 -11.75 -0.95 2.18
CA LEU A 78 -12.57 -0.26 3.19
C LEU A 78 -11.81 0.01 4.50
N VAL A 79 -11.00 -0.95 4.94
CA VAL A 79 -10.16 -0.80 6.14
C VAL A 79 -9.07 0.23 5.90
N LYS A 80 -8.44 0.22 4.71
CA LYS A 80 -7.44 1.24 4.33
C LYS A 80 -8.03 2.63 4.11
N ALA A 81 -9.31 2.72 3.73
CA ALA A 81 -10.01 4.00 3.63
C ALA A 81 -10.08 4.75 4.96
N ILE A 82 -10.06 4.02 6.09
CA ILE A 82 -10.02 4.59 7.44
C ILE A 82 -8.57 4.82 7.88
N ALA A 83 -7.68 3.86 7.60
CA ALA A 83 -6.28 3.97 8.01
C ALA A 83 -5.55 5.16 7.38
N TYR A 84 -5.69 5.37 6.06
CA TYR A 84 -4.89 6.39 5.35
C TYR A 84 -5.14 7.83 5.84
N PRO A 85 -6.39 8.30 6.05
CA PRO A 85 -6.61 9.62 6.65
C PRO A 85 -6.09 9.73 8.09
N CYS A 86 -6.10 8.63 8.86
CA CYS A 86 -5.52 8.61 10.19
C CYS A 86 -3.99 8.75 10.13
N ASP A 87 -3.34 8.01 9.24
CA ASP A 87 -1.89 8.12 8.99
C ASP A 87 -1.51 9.54 8.55
N ALA A 88 -2.30 10.16 7.68
CA ALA A 88 -2.12 11.55 7.24
C ALA A 88 -2.19 12.54 8.42
N TYR A 89 -3.18 12.38 9.29
CA TYR A 89 -3.36 13.25 10.46
C TYR A 89 -2.22 13.08 11.47
N VAL A 90 -1.78 11.84 11.73
CA VAL A 90 -0.64 11.58 12.62
C VAL A 90 0.63 12.20 12.06
N LEU A 91 0.89 12.06 10.76
CA LEU A 91 2.03 12.69 10.08
C LEU A 91 2.03 14.21 10.26
N GLN A 92 0.87 14.84 10.08
CA GLN A 92 0.68 16.28 10.23
C GLN A 92 1.02 16.78 11.63
N ILE A 93 0.46 16.13 12.66
CA ILE A 93 0.57 16.59 14.04
C ILE A 93 1.92 16.26 14.65
N THR A 94 2.48 15.11 14.32
CA THR A 94 3.78 14.70 14.87
C THR A 94 4.97 15.40 14.19
N ASN A 95 4.69 16.28 13.21
CA ASN A 95 5.68 16.86 12.30
C ASN A 95 6.66 15.79 11.78
N GLY A 96 6.11 14.66 11.35
CA GLY A 96 6.94 13.54 10.98
C GLY A 96 7.66 12.88 12.17
N GLY A 97 6.96 12.59 13.26
CA GLY A 97 7.49 11.81 14.38
C GLY A 97 8.54 12.52 15.22
N VAL A 98 8.78 13.82 14.97
CA VAL A 98 9.79 14.63 15.66
C VAL A 98 9.20 15.35 16.87
N ASP A 99 7.89 15.62 16.86
CA ASP A 99 7.25 16.43 17.90
C ASP A 99 5.87 15.86 18.28
N PHE A 100 5.78 15.15 19.40
CA PHE A 100 4.53 14.54 19.89
C PHE A 100 3.63 15.57 20.61
N THR A 101 3.29 16.67 19.94
CA THR A 101 2.43 17.72 20.50
C THR A 101 0.98 17.56 20.01
N GLY A 102 0.04 17.24 20.91
CA GLY A 102 -1.39 17.13 20.59
C GLY A 102 -1.96 15.70 20.68
N ARG A 103 -3.23 15.52 20.31
CA ARG A 103 -3.94 14.22 20.40
C ARG A 103 -3.69 13.36 19.16
N TRP A 104 -2.52 12.73 19.09
CA TRP A 104 -2.12 11.84 17.98
C TRP A 104 -2.45 10.36 18.26
N GLU A 105 -2.47 9.96 19.53
CA GLU A 105 -2.62 8.56 19.96
C GLU A 105 -3.88 7.90 19.43
N TYR A 106 -5.03 8.57 19.52
CA TYR A 106 -6.28 8.07 18.95
C TYR A 106 -6.16 7.67 17.46
N PHE A 107 -5.62 8.56 16.64
CA PHE A 107 -5.52 8.33 15.19
C PHE A 107 -4.46 7.28 14.87
N TYR A 108 -3.35 7.27 15.60
CA TYR A 108 -2.33 6.24 15.48
C TYR A 108 -2.85 4.86 15.88
N ALA A 109 -3.58 4.76 16.99
CA ALA A 109 -4.22 3.54 17.45
C ALA A 109 -5.28 3.06 16.46
N LEU A 110 -6.12 3.96 15.95
CA LEU A 110 -7.12 3.62 14.95
C LEU A 110 -6.49 3.07 13.67
N SER A 111 -5.42 3.70 13.18
CA SER A 111 -4.68 3.21 12.01
C SER A 111 -4.09 1.82 12.25
N ASN A 112 -3.42 1.60 13.38
CA ASN A 112 -2.85 0.29 13.72
C ASN A 112 -3.90 -0.80 13.83
N LEU A 113 -5.04 -0.52 14.48
CA LEU A 113 -6.16 -1.46 14.57
C LEU A 113 -6.74 -1.80 13.18
N GLN A 114 -6.83 -0.84 12.26
CA GLN A 114 -7.17 -1.11 10.86
C GLN A 114 -6.09 -1.98 10.20
N ASN A 115 -4.80 -1.71 10.42
CA ASN A 115 -3.70 -2.48 9.85
C ASN A 115 -3.67 -3.93 10.34
N TYR A 116 -4.08 -4.18 11.59
CA TYR A 116 -4.25 -5.53 12.13
C TYR A 116 -5.40 -6.32 11.48
N LEU A 117 -6.33 -5.65 10.81
CA LEU A 117 -7.31 -6.31 9.96
C LEU A 117 -6.84 -6.43 8.50
N PHE A 118 -6.17 -5.41 7.97
CA PHE A 118 -5.63 -5.40 6.61
C PHE A 118 -4.66 -6.56 6.36
N MET A 119 -3.66 -6.76 7.23
CA MET A 119 -2.61 -7.78 6.99
C MET A 119 -3.20 -9.21 6.94
N PRO A 120 -4.02 -9.65 7.93
CA PRO A 120 -4.68 -10.95 7.87
C PRO A 120 -5.62 -11.11 6.68
N LEU A 121 -6.26 -10.02 6.20
CA LEU A 121 -7.09 -10.08 4.98
C LEU A 121 -6.24 -10.36 3.74
N CYS A 122 -5.05 -9.74 3.61
CA CYS A 122 -4.12 -10.06 2.52
C CYS A 122 -3.65 -11.52 2.59
N PHE A 123 -3.37 -12.04 3.79
CA PHE A 123 -3.05 -13.45 3.95
C PHE A 123 -4.22 -14.35 3.58
N ALA A 124 -5.43 -14.06 4.06
CA ALA A 124 -6.64 -14.80 3.69
C ALA A 124 -6.86 -14.79 2.17
N LEU A 125 -6.62 -13.65 1.50
CA LEU A 125 -6.70 -13.53 0.04
C LEU A 125 -5.72 -14.49 -0.65
N SER A 126 -4.48 -14.59 -0.17
CA SER A 126 -3.48 -15.49 -0.75
C SER A 126 -3.85 -16.97 -0.65
N LEU A 127 -4.63 -17.35 0.37
CA LEU A 127 -5.09 -18.73 0.55
C LEU A 127 -6.25 -19.12 -0.36
N VAL A 128 -7.01 -18.13 -0.87
CA VAL A 128 -8.19 -18.38 -1.71
C VAL A 128 -7.97 -18.00 -3.18
N PHE A 129 -7.04 -17.11 -3.50
CA PHE A 129 -6.94 -16.50 -4.81
C PHE A 129 -5.48 -16.14 -5.21
N PRO A 130 -5.09 -16.34 -6.49
CA PRO A 130 -5.90 -16.81 -7.62
C PRO A 130 -6.17 -18.31 -7.62
N VAL A 131 -5.30 -19.09 -6.98
CA VAL A 131 -5.41 -20.54 -6.84
C VAL A 131 -5.82 -20.83 -5.41
N ALA A 132 -6.90 -21.60 -5.24
CA ALA A 132 -7.39 -21.96 -3.91
C ALA A 132 -6.46 -22.98 -3.24
N VAL A 133 -5.64 -22.51 -2.30
CA VAL A 133 -4.83 -23.36 -1.42
C VAL A 133 -5.75 -24.16 -0.48
N LEU A 134 -6.84 -23.53 -0.04
CA LEU A 134 -7.88 -24.16 0.77
C LEU A 134 -8.78 -25.02 -0.13
N ARG A 135 -8.65 -26.34 -0.03
CA ARG A 135 -9.37 -27.29 -0.90
C ARG A 135 -10.55 -27.99 -0.24
N THR A 136 -10.68 -27.92 1.08
CA THR A 136 -11.76 -28.59 1.83
C THR A 136 -12.51 -27.63 2.75
N LYS A 137 -13.78 -27.95 3.05
CA LYS A 137 -14.60 -27.18 4.00
C LYS A 137 -13.94 -27.06 5.38
N ASN A 138 -13.23 -28.09 5.83
CA ASN A 138 -12.51 -28.07 7.10
C ASN A 138 -11.32 -27.13 7.05
N GLN A 139 -10.54 -27.12 5.96
CA GLN A 139 -9.45 -26.16 5.77
C GLN A 139 -9.97 -24.72 5.75
N VAL A 140 -11.11 -24.45 5.09
CA VAL A 140 -11.74 -23.12 5.13
C VAL A 140 -12.15 -22.72 6.55
N LYS A 141 -12.76 -23.63 7.32
CA LYS A 141 -13.12 -23.36 8.73
C LYS A 141 -11.88 -23.08 9.59
N ILE A 142 -10.83 -23.87 9.42
CA ILE A 142 -9.56 -23.70 10.16
C ILE A 142 -8.94 -22.35 9.79
N ALA A 143 -8.84 -22.03 8.50
CA ALA A 143 -8.30 -20.75 8.03
C ALA A 143 -9.09 -19.56 8.57
N MET A 144 -10.42 -19.63 8.58
CA MET A 144 -11.26 -18.60 9.20
C MET A 144 -11.04 -18.49 10.71
N SER A 145 -10.84 -19.61 11.40
CA SER A 145 -10.57 -19.62 12.85
C SER A 145 -9.20 -19.00 13.15
N VAL A 146 -8.17 -19.34 12.35
CA VAL A 146 -6.83 -18.75 12.44
C VAL A 146 -6.87 -17.26 12.15
N PHE A 147 -7.62 -16.83 11.13
CA PHE A 147 -7.81 -15.42 10.82
C PHE A 147 -8.40 -14.65 12.01
N VAL A 148 -9.51 -15.14 12.58
CA VAL A 148 -10.14 -14.50 13.74
C VAL A 148 -9.19 -14.47 14.92
N LEU A 149 -8.54 -15.60 15.24
CA LEU A 149 -7.61 -15.69 16.36
C LEU A 149 -6.43 -14.73 16.19
N LEU A 150 -5.87 -14.60 14.98
CA LEU A 150 -4.76 -13.70 14.69
C LEU A 150 -5.14 -12.23 14.87
N VAL A 151 -6.32 -11.83 14.39
CA VAL A 151 -6.84 -10.46 14.58
C VAL A 151 -7.06 -10.17 16.07
N PHE A 152 -7.76 -11.05 16.78
CA PHE A 152 -8.01 -10.86 18.22
C PHE A 152 -6.73 -10.85 19.03
N TYR A 153 -5.80 -11.76 18.75
CA TYR A 153 -4.51 -11.83 19.42
C TYR A 153 -3.75 -10.51 19.28
N ARG A 154 -3.65 -9.95 18.07
CA ARG A 154 -2.96 -8.67 17.84
C ARG A 154 -3.63 -7.50 18.55
N VAL A 155 -4.96 -7.44 18.52
CA VAL A 155 -5.70 -6.40 19.24
C VAL A 155 -5.46 -6.51 20.74
N ILE A 156 -5.48 -7.72 21.32
CA ILE A 156 -5.21 -7.94 22.74
C ILE A 156 -3.79 -7.52 23.08
N VAL A 157 -2.80 -7.94 22.29
CA VAL A 157 -1.40 -7.56 22.51
C VAL A 157 -1.25 -6.05 22.48
N TYR A 158 -1.78 -5.40 21.44
CA TYR A 158 -1.67 -3.96 21.26
C TYR A 158 -2.34 -3.17 22.40
N VAL A 159 -3.56 -3.54 22.79
CA VAL A 159 -4.29 -2.82 23.85
C VAL A 159 -3.68 -3.08 25.24
N SER A 160 -3.10 -4.26 25.47
CA SER A 160 -2.61 -4.66 26.81
C SER A 160 -1.16 -4.25 27.07
N PHE A 161 -0.31 -4.31 26.04
CA PHE A 161 1.13 -4.10 26.16
C PHE A 161 1.64 -2.94 25.29
N GLY A 162 0.75 -2.29 24.55
CA GLY A 162 1.14 -1.33 23.52
C GLY A 162 1.85 -2.02 22.36
N VAL A 163 2.70 -1.25 21.69
CA VAL A 163 3.48 -1.67 20.53
C VAL A 163 4.53 -2.69 20.97
N ASN A 164 4.39 -3.98 20.63
CA ASN A 164 5.26 -5.04 21.15
C ASN A 164 5.68 -6.09 20.09
N SER A 165 6.84 -6.71 20.30
CA SER A 165 7.38 -7.83 19.49
C SER A 165 6.40 -9.00 19.32
N LEU A 166 5.50 -9.21 20.28
CA LEU A 166 4.50 -10.26 20.24
C LEU A 166 3.44 -10.07 19.16
N GLU A 167 3.32 -8.90 18.52
CA GLU A 167 2.36 -8.67 17.44
C GLU A 167 2.64 -9.49 16.17
N LEU A 168 3.87 -10.02 16.02
CA LEU A 168 4.31 -10.77 14.84
C LEU A 168 4.07 -9.98 13.55
N VAL A 169 4.46 -8.70 13.56
CA VAL A 169 4.25 -7.78 12.44
C VAL A 169 5.04 -8.30 11.23
N GLY A 170 4.38 -8.41 10.08
CA GLY A 170 5.02 -8.84 8.83
C GLY A 170 4.94 -10.34 8.54
N LEU A 171 4.38 -11.17 9.42
CA LEU A 171 4.16 -12.61 9.17
C LEU A 171 3.43 -12.85 7.82
N GLU A 172 2.45 -12.01 7.51
CA GLU A 172 1.65 -12.12 6.29
C GLU A 172 2.44 -11.78 5.03
N TYR A 173 3.45 -10.91 5.10
CA TYR A 173 4.33 -10.66 3.96
C TYR A 173 5.06 -11.93 3.54
N ILE A 174 5.54 -12.72 4.52
CA ILE A 174 6.22 -14.00 4.26
C ILE A 174 5.27 -14.94 3.53
N PHE A 175 4.10 -15.21 4.10
CA PHE A 175 3.18 -16.20 3.54
C PHE A 175 2.61 -15.78 2.19
N THR A 176 2.16 -14.53 2.06
CA THR A 176 1.61 -14.01 0.80
C THR A 176 2.66 -14.03 -0.30
N THR A 177 3.91 -13.69 0.02
CA THR A 177 5.03 -13.71 -0.93
C THR A 177 5.34 -15.13 -1.36
N VAL A 178 5.50 -16.07 -0.43
CA VAL A 178 5.78 -17.46 -0.78
C VAL A 178 4.68 -18.04 -1.67
N ILE A 179 3.40 -17.84 -1.32
CA ILE A 179 2.27 -18.39 -2.08
C ILE A 179 2.17 -17.76 -3.47
N TRP A 180 2.14 -16.43 -3.56
CA TRP A 180 1.94 -15.76 -4.85
C TRP A 180 3.17 -15.83 -5.75
N THR A 181 4.39 -15.79 -5.23
CA THR A 181 5.61 -16.02 -6.02
C THR A 181 5.66 -17.47 -6.52
N SER A 182 5.30 -18.46 -5.70
CA SER A 182 5.22 -19.85 -6.13
C SER A 182 4.20 -20.04 -7.27
N ASN A 183 3.01 -19.46 -7.12
CA ASN A 183 1.99 -19.47 -8.18
C ASN A 183 2.51 -18.77 -9.45
N TYR A 184 3.16 -17.60 -9.30
CA TYR A 184 3.73 -16.87 -10.43
C TYR A 184 4.68 -17.75 -11.25
N ILE A 185 5.69 -18.33 -10.60
CA ILE A 185 6.74 -19.12 -11.24
C ILE A 185 6.12 -20.35 -11.91
N HIS A 186 5.29 -21.11 -11.17
CA HIS A 186 4.66 -22.33 -11.67
C HIS A 186 3.83 -22.07 -12.94
N PHE A 187 2.93 -21.09 -12.89
CA PHE A 187 2.05 -20.80 -14.01
C PHE A 187 2.76 -20.10 -15.18
N LYS A 188 3.82 -19.33 -14.92
CA LYS A 188 4.68 -18.80 -16.00
C LYS A 188 5.40 -19.92 -16.75
N ILE A 189 6.03 -20.84 -16.04
CA ILE A 189 6.72 -21.99 -16.65
C ILE A 189 5.71 -22.88 -17.39
N LYS A 190 4.54 -23.12 -16.80
CA LYS A 190 3.47 -23.88 -17.46
C LYS A 190 2.98 -23.20 -18.74
N ASN A 191 2.93 -21.87 -18.76
CA ASN A 191 2.54 -21.11 -19.95
C ASN A 191 3.55 -21.25 -21.11
N LEU A 192 4.83 -21.53 -20.83
CA LEU A 192 5.81 -21.84 -21.89
C LEU A 192 5.47 -23.14 -22.62
N HIS A 193 4.99 -24.14 -21.88
CA HIS A 193 4.66 -25.45 -22.43
C HIS A 193 3.22 -25.50 -22.99
N GLU A 194 2.31 -24.73 -22.40
CA GLU A 194 0.88 -24.72 -22.72
C GLU A 194 0.32 -23.29 -22.89
N PRO A 195 0.75 -22.54 -23.93
CA PRO A 195 0.43 -21.10 -24.06
C PRO A 195 -1.07 -20.82 -24.27
N ASN A 196 -1.81 -21.73 -24.90
CA ASN A 196 -3.21 -21.52 -25.25
C ASN A 196 -4.19 -21.75 -24.08
N LYS A 197 -3.72 -22.24 -22.93
CA LYS A 197 -4.57 -22.54 -21.77
C LYS A 197 -4.77 -21.36 -20.83
N GLY A 198 -4.15 -20.20 -21.10
CA GLY A 198 -4.33 -19.00 -20.27
C GLY A 198 -3.56 -19.02 -18.95
N ASN A 199 -2.62 -19.97 -18.77
CA ASN A 199 -1.78 -20.08 -17.57
C ASN A 199 -1.04 -18.77 -17.25
N GLY A 200 -0.59 -18.04 -18.29
CA GLY A 200 0.07 -16.75 -18.12
C GLY A 200 -0.78 -15.71 -17.38
N ARG A 201 -2.11 -15.75 -17.51
CA ARG A 201 -3.01 -14.84 -16.76
C ARG A 201 -2.98 -15.13 -15.25
N ILE A 202 -2.88 -16.40 -14.85
CA ILE A 202 -2.82 -16.80 -13.43
C ILE A 202 -1.50 -16.40 -12.80
N ALA A 203 -0.41 -16.48 -13.56
CA ALA A 203 0.83 -15.88 -13.12
C ALA A 203 0.69 -14.36 -12.95
N ASN A 204 0.19 -13.67 -13.97
CA ASN A 204 0.09 -12.22 -13.98
C ASN A 204 -0.73 -11.68 -12.81
N ILE A 205 -1.86 -12.30 -12.49
CA ILE A 205 -2.66 -11.91 -11.33
C ILE A 205 -1.94 -12.17 -10.00
N SER A 206 -1.14 -13.24 -9.89
CA SER A 206 -0.35 -13.52 -8.68
C SER A 206 0.70 -12.42 -8.46
N ALA A 207 1.40 -12.00 -9.53
CA ALA A 207 2.34 -10.89 -9.46
C ALA A 207 1.66 -9.54 -9.16
N LEU A 208 0.48 -9.28 -9.74
CA LEU A 208 -0.30 -8.08 -9.44
C LEU A 208 -0.78 -8.06 -7.98
N LEU A 209 -1.22 -9.20 -7.42
CA LEU A 209 -1.59 -9.30 -6.00
C LEU A 209 -0.38 -9.04 -5.08
N LEU A 210 0.77 -9.59 -5.45
CA LEU A 210 2.01 -9.33 -4.69
C LEU A 210 2.43 -7.88 -4.78
N MET A 211 2.33 -7.26 -5.96
CA MET A 211 2.60 -5.84 -6.18
C MET A 211 1.62 -4.95 -5.41
N LEU A 212 0.33 -5.29 -5.37
CA LEU A 212 -0.68 -4.59 -4.57
C LEU A 212 -0.32 -4.63 -3.08
N HIS A 213 0.08 -5.78 -2.57
CA HIS A 213 0.38 -5.94 -1.15
C HIS A 213 1.73 -5.30 -0.78
N THR A 214 2.78 -5.62 -1.54
CA THR A 214 4.18 -5.37 -1.17
C THR A 214 4.97 -4.50 -2.16
N GLY A 215 4.34 -3.94 -3.19
CA GLY A 215 5.03 -3.25 -4.28
C GLY A 215 5.92 -2.10 -3.80
N PHE A 216 5.56 -1.41 -2.72
CA PHE A 216 6.41 -0.37 -2.13
C PHE A 216 7.76 -0.90 -1.61
N ASN A 217 7.81 -2.13 -1.10
CA ASN A 217 9.06 -2.77 -0.65
C ASN A 217 10.05 -2.96 -1.79
N TRP A 218 9.53 -3.02 -3.02
CA TRP A 218 10.35 -3.27 -4.20
C TRP A 218 11.19 -2.06 -4.56
N PHE A 219 10.92 -0.87 -4.00
CA PHE A 219 11.74 0.33 -4.17
C PHE A 219 12.96 0.37 -3.25
N VAL A 220 13.02 -0.44 -2.20
CA VAL A 220 14.16 -0.40 -1.25
C VAL A 220 15.10 -1.60 -1.38
N TRP A 221 14.90 -2.44 -2.40
CA TRP A 221 15.60 -3.73 -2.56
C TRP A 221 17.13 -3.64 -2.54
N VAL A 222 17.72 -2.56 -3.08
CA VAL A 222 19.17 -2.41 -3.12
C VAL A 222 19.75 -2.30 -1.71
N GLY A 223 19.01 -1.69 -0.78
CA GLY A 223 19.43 -1.48 0.61
C GLY A 223 19.75 -2.79 1.32
N VAL A 224 19.04 -3.87 0.97
CA VAL A 224 19.30 -5.24 1.46
C VAL A 224 20.74 -5.67 1.15
N PHE A 225 21.18 -5.46 -0.09
CA PHE A 225 22.46 -5.96 -0.60
C PHE A 225 23.63 -5.03 -0.23
N THR A 226 23.38 -3.73 -0.20
CA THR A 226 24.39 -2.72 0.16
C THR A 226 24.55 -2.53 1.66
N ARG A 227 23.75 -3.22 2.48
CA ARG A 227 23.71 -3.06 3.94
C ARG A 227 23.52 -1.61 4.35
N SER A 228 22.62 -0.93 3.67
CA SER A 228 22.41 0.50 3.89
C SER A 228 21.62 0.75 5.17
N ASP A 229 21.96 1.84 5.86
CA ASP A 229 21.36 2.18 7.16
C ASP A 229 19.86 2.41 7.05
N TYR A 230 19.40 3.02 5.95
CA TYR A 230 17.98 3.21 5.64
C TYR A 230 17.18 1.90 5.49
N PHE A 231 17.80 0.73 5.54
CA PHE A 231 17.09 -0.56 5.49
C PHE A 231 17.30 -1.37 6.77
N TYR A 232 18.49 -1.32 7.39
CA TYR A 232 18.83 -2.17 8.54
C TYR A 232 18.68 -1.48 9.91
N PHE A 233 18.66 -0.15 9.97
CA PHE A 233 18.48 0.62 11.21
C PHE A 233 17.14 1.35 11.21
N GLU A 234 16.10 0.61 10.80
CA GLU A 234 14.76 1.14 10.60
C GLU A 234 13.98 1.18 11.90
N ASP A 235 13.62 2.39 12.33
CA ASP A 235 12.68 2.61 13.42
C ASP A 235 11.25 2.58 12.90
N ILE A 236 10.68 1.37 12.81
CA ILE A 236 9.35 1.13 12.25
C ILE A 236 8.24 1.61 13.20
N ARG A 237 8.58 1.91 14.45
CA ARG A 237 7.64 2.12 15.55
C ARG A 237 7.84 3.45 16.25
N LEU A 238 8.51 4.43 15.61
CA LEU A 238 8.70 5.78 16.15
C LEU A 238 9.38 5.81 17.54
N GLY A 239 10.26 4.84 17.81
CA GLY A 239 10.94 4.71 19.09
C GLY A 239 10.03 4.20 20.21
N LEU A 240 8.82 3.74 19.89
CA LEU A 240 7.88 3.14 20.84
C LEU A 240 8.25 1.70 21.26
N ASP A 241 9.29 1.13 20.64
CA ASP A 241 9.82 -0.20 20.97
C ASP A 241 11.32 -0.09 21.24
N GLU A 242 11.87 -1.04 22.00
CA GLU A 242 13.30 -1.04 22.29
C GLU A 242 14.10 -1.29 20.99
N SER A 243 14.99 -0.36 20.62
CA SER A 243 15.85 -0.52 19.43
C SER A 243 16.58 -1.86 19.44
N GLY A 244 16.46 -2.65 18.38
CA GLY A 244 16.99 -4.02 18.30
C GLY A 244 16.04 -5.10 18.81
N SER A 245 14.74 -4.81 18.97
CA SER A 245 13.74 -5.80 19.40
C SER A 245 13.56 -6.93 18.38
N PHE A 246 13.06 -8.07 18.84
CA PHE A 246 12.68 -9.19 17.96
C PHE A 246 11.67 -8.75 16.88
N SER A 247 10.80 -7.78 17.19
CA SER A 247 9.83 -7.20 16.26
C SER A 247 10.49 -6.61 15.02
N GLU A 248 11.52 -5.79 15.21
CA GLU A 248 12.23 -5.09 14.13
C GLU A 248 12.95 -6.09 13.22
N TYR A 249 13.64 -7.07 13.81
CA TYR A 249 14.28 -8.14 13.05
C TYR A 249 13.27 -9.00 12.28
N PHE A 250 12.13 -9.33 12.90
CA PHE A 250 11.10 -10.14 12.26
C PHE A 250 10.42 -9.38 11.11
N TRP A 251 10.16 -8.09 11.29
CA TRP A 251 9.68 -7.21 10.23
C TRP A 251 10.69 -7.12 9.08
N LEU A 252 11.98 -6.92 9.38
CA LEU A 252 13.04 -6.83 8.39
C LEU A 252 13.18 -8.13 7.58
N LEU A 253 13.07 -9.27 8.26
CA LEU A 253 13.00 -10.59 7.61
C LEU A 253 11.84 -10.65 6.62
N SER A 254 10.65 -10.21 7.04
CA SER A 254 9.46 -10.16 6.22
C SER A 254 9.60 -9.26 4.99
N LEU A 255 10.19 -8.07 5.14
CA LEU A 255 10.51 -7.17 4.04
C LEU A 255 11.51 -7.80 3.06
N THR A 256 12.55 -8.44 3.60
CA THR A 256 13.58 -9.11 2.79
C THR A 256 12.98 -10.24 1.96
N ILE A 257 12.11 -11.06 2.56
CA ILE A 257 11.40 -12.13 1.84
C ILE A 257 10.51 -11.55 0.73
N SER A 258 9.78 -10.48 1.03
CA SER A 258 8.99 -9.74 0.02
C SER A 258 9.84 -9.26 -1.15
N ILE A 259 11.05 -8.74 -0.89
CA ILE A 259 12.00 -8.29 -1.91
C ILE A 259 12.52 -9.48 -2.73
N CYS A 260 12.85 -10.61 -2.09
CA CYS A 260 13.22 -11.83 -2.80
C CYS A 260 12.10 -12.29 -3.74
N GLY A 261 10.83 -12.21 -3.32
CA GLY A 261 9.68 -12.51 -4.16
C GLY A 261 9.61 -11.63 -5.43
N ALA A 262 9.86 -10.32 -5.28
CA ALA A 262 9.91 -9.38 -6.39
C ALA A 262 11.03 -9.69 -7.39
N LEU A 263 12.24 -9.96 -6.87
CA LEU A 263 13.39 -10.33 -7.69
C LEU A 263 13.15 -11.65 -8.43
N CYS A 264 12.53 -12.64 -7.78
CA CYS A 264 12.12 -13.89 -8.43
C CYS A 264 11.15 -13.65 -9.59
N ILE A 265 10.17 -12.74 -9.43
CA ILE A 265 9.26 -12.36 -10.51
C ILE A 265 10.03 -11.75 -11.68
N VAL A 266 10.92 -10.80 -11.42
CA VAL A 266 11.72 -10.13 -12.47
C VAL A 266 12.65 -11.12 -13.18
N ILE A 267 13.41 -11.93 -12.44
CA ILE A 267 14.31 -12.94 -13.01
C ILE A 267 13.55 -13.93 -13.88
N THR A 268 12.40 -14.42 -13.42
CA THR A 268 11.57 -15.34 -14.19
C THR A 268 11.05 -14.66 -15.47
N SER A 269 10.64 -13.39 -15.39
CA SER A 269 10.16 -12.63 -16.55
C SER A 269 11.26 -12.39 -17.58
N LEU A 270 12.46 -12.03 -17.13
CA LEU A 270 13.64 -11.87 -17.99
C LEU A 270 14.08 -13.19 -18.61
N GLY A 271 14.03 -14.29 -17.86
CA GLY A 271 14.30 -15.63 -18.38
C GLY A 271 13.32 -16.03 -19.50
N ILE A 272 12.04 -15.70 -19.35
CA ILE A 272 11.03 -15.94 -20.39
C ILE A 272 11.23 -15.02 -21.60
N PHE A 273 11.57 -13.75 -21.36
CA PHE A 273 11.92 -12.83 -22.43
C PHE A 273 13.12 -13.33 -23.24
N TYR A 274 14.14 -13.88 -22.58
CA TYR A 274 15.29 -14.47 -23.25
C TYR A 274 14.91 -15.67 -24.14
N LEU A 275 13.94 -16.49 -23.70
CA LEU A 275 13.51 -17.67 -24.45
C LEU A 275 12.56 -17.35 -25.61
N ASN A 276 11.60 -16.43 -25.40
CA ASN A 276 10.50 -16.18 -26.33
C ASN A 276 10.62 -14.85 -27.09
N GLY A 277 11.53 -13.96 -26.70
CA GLY A 277 11.67 -12.62 -27.27
C GLY A 277 10.59 -11.61 -26.86
N GLU A 278 9.60 -12.02 -26.06
CA GLU A 278 8.48 -11.18 -25.61
C GLU A 278 8.36 -11.16 -24.08
N MET A 279 8.11 -9.98 -23.53
CA MET A 279 7.84 -9.79 -22.10
C MET A 279 6.44 -9.22 -21.95
N ASP A 280 5.65 -9.80 -21.06
CA ASP A 280 4.29 -9.35 -20.82
C ASP A 280 4.25 -8.10 -19.93
N GLY A 281 3.12 -7.38 -19.99
CA GLY A 281 2.97 -6.10 -19.30
C GLY A 281 3.21 -6.15 -17.79
N VAL A 282 2.90 -7.27 -17.13
CA VAL A 282 3.16 -7.43 -15.68
C VAL A 282 4.65 -7.61 -15.40
N GLY A 283 5.38 -8.35 -16.25
CA GLY A 283 6.84 -8.44 -16.19
C GLY A 283 7.51 -7.07 -16.39
N ILE A 284 7.02 -6.27 -17.34
CA ILE A 284 7.46 -4.88 -17.55
C ILE A 284 7.22 -4.04 -16.30
N ALA A 285 6.00 -4.07 -15.75
CA ALA A 285 5.66 -3.31 -14.55
C ALA A 285 6.55 -3.71 -13.35
N ALA A 286 6.78 -5.01 -13.13
CA ALA A 286 7.66 -5.49 -12.07
C ALA A 286 9.10 -5.03 -12.26
N LEU A 287 9.62 -5.10 -13.49
CA LEU A 287 10.96 -4.60 -13.81
C LEU A 287 11.06 -3.10 -13.57
N SER A 288 10.03 -2.31 -13.91
CA SER A 288 10.01 -0.87 -13.65
C SER A 288 10.08 -0.55 -12.14
N TYR A 289 9.31 -1.27 -11.32
CA TYR A 289 9.34 -1.10 -9.86
C TYR A 289 10.73 -1.40 -9.27
N VAL A 290 11.33 -2.53 -9.66
CA VAL A 290 12.66 -2.91 -9.18
C VAL A 290 13.74 -1.95 -9.72
N SER A 291 13.61 -1.47 -10.96
CA SER A 291 14.55 -0.48 -11.52
C SER A 291 14.51 0.85 -10.77
N LEU A 292 13.32 1.31 -10.36
CA LEU A 292 13.18 2.49 -9.50
C LEU A 292 13.85 2.29 -8.13
N GLY A 293 14.02 1.06 -7.66
CA GLY A 293 14.77 0.80 -6.44
C GLY A 293 16.27 1.09 -6.54
N VAL A 294 16.85 0.99 -7.73
CA VAL A 294 18.24 1.44 -7.98
C VAL A 294 18.33 2.96 -7.84
N VAL A 295 17.37 3.69 -8.41
CA VAL A 295 17.34 5.15 -8.29
C VAL A 295 17.11 5.57 -6.84
N THR A 296 16.21 4.87 -6.13
CA THR A 296 15.94 5.09 -4.69
C THR A 296 17.21 5.02 -3.86
N HIS A 297 18.05 4.02 -4.12
CA HIS A 297 19.33 3.89 -3.42
C HIS A 297 20.25 5.10 -3.58
N PHE A 298 20.41 5.61 -4.81
CA PHE A 298 21.24 6.80 -5.05
C PHE A 298 20.65 8.06 -4.41
N VAL A 299 19.32 8.21 -4.43
CA VAL A 299 18.66 9.34 -3.77
C VAL A 299 18.91 9.29 -2.26
N TYR A 300 18.74 8.12 -1.64
CA TYR A 300 18.91 7.96 -0.20
C TYR A 300 20.38 8.11 0.25
N LEU A 301 21.35 7.74 -0.59
CA LEU A 301 22.78 8.02 -0.33
C LEU A 301 23.13 9.51 -0.44
N SER A 302 22.35 10.27 -1.22
CA SER A 302 22.62 11.70 -1.46
C SER A 302 22.06 12.62 -0.37
N GLY A 303 21.03 12.17 0.37
CA GLY A 303 20.57 12.84 1.59
C GLY A 303 21.51 12.53 2.75
N SER A 304 21.71 13.47 3.66
CA SER A 304 22.42 13.24 4.94
C SER A 304 21.75 12.07 5.64
N GLY A 305 22.37 10.90 5.58
CA GLY A 305 21.85 9.70 6.23
C GLY A 305 21.85 9.91 7.73
N THR A 306 20.66 10.02 8.33
CA THR A 306 20.44 9.70 9.75
C THR A 306 18.97 9.65 10.18
N SER A 307 17.99 9.99 9.34
CA SER A 307 16.63 10.16 9.83
C SER A 307 15.65 9.12 9.28
N ALA A 308 15.02 8.46 10.25
CA ALA A 308 14.15 7.30 10.21
C ALA A 308 13.05 7.31 9.14
N TRP A 309 12.92 6.15 8.53
CA TRP A 309 11.83 5.81 7.65
C TRP A 309 10.48 5.98 8.36
N PHE A 310 9.49 6.27 7.53
CA PHE A 310 8.11 6.59 7.87
C PHE A 310 7.80 8.07 8.10
N PHE A 311 8.70 8.88 8.65
CA PHE A 311 8.28 10.21 9.09
C PHE A 311 9.31 11.35 9.02
N SER A 312 10.61 11.09 9.02
CA SER A 312 11.57 12.19 8.95
C SER A 312 11.96 12.53 7.51
N ALA A 313 11.31 13.55 6.96
CA ALA A 313 11.80 14.28 5.81
C ALA A 313 12.78 15.35 6.31
N GLU A 314 14.08 15.20 6.04
CA GLU A 314 14.87 16.43 5.79
C GLU A 314 14.30 17.10 4.53
N GLU A 315 14.38 18.44 4.44
CA GLU A 315 13.85 19.29 3.35
C GLU A 315 14.55 19.09 1.98
N ASN A 316 14.90 17.85 1.63
CA ASN A 316 15.76 17.44 0.51
C ASN A 316 15.06 16.44 -0.43
N LEU A 317 15.74 16.15 -1.55
CA LEU A 317 15.38 15.20 -2.62
C LEU A 317 14.77 13.87 -2.14
N THR A 318 15.20 13.35 -0.99
CA THR A 318 14.67 12.12 -0.35
C THR A 318 13.17 12.22 -0.04
N SER A 319 12.71 13.36 0.47
CA SER A 319 11.29 13.58 0.78
C SER A 319 10.44 13.56 -0.50
N THR A 320 10.85 14.33 -1.51
CA THR A 320 10.20 14.34 -2.82
C THR A 320 10.17 12.96 -3.46
N TRP A 321 11.25 12.18 -3.31
CA TRP A 321 11.33 10.83 -3.84
C TRP A 321 10.39 9.84 -3.12
N ASN A 322 10.22 9.98 -1.81
CA ASN A 322 9.27 9.18 -1.03
C ASN A 322 7.83 9.44 -1.46
N ILE A 323 7.49 10.70 -1.75
CA ILE A 323 6.19 11.07 -2.31
C ILE A 323 6.01 10.39 -3.68
N PHE A 324 7.01 10.50 -4.57
CA PHE A 324 6.92 9.95 -5.93
C PHE A 324 6.86 8.42 -5.99
N THR A 325 7.47 7.72 -5.03
CA THR A 325 7.53 6.24 -5.03
C THR A 325 6.48 5.63 -4.10
N ARG A 326 6.67 5.78 -2.78
CA ARG A 326 5.84 5.15 -1.75
C ARG A 326 4.42 5.70 -1.77
N GLN A 327 4.26 7.02 -1.76
CA GLN A 327 2.93 7.62 -1.69
C GLN A 327 2.17 7.48 -3.00
N ALA A 328 2.85 7.59 -4.14
CA ALA A 328 2.25 7.26 -5.43
C ALA A 328 1.77 5.80 -5.48
N HIS A 329 2.53 4.85 -4.96
CA HIS A 329 2.10 3.45 -4.91
C HIS A 329 0.87 3.24 -4.03
N TYR A 330 0.82 3.83 -2.83
CA TYR A 330 -0.32 3.67 -1.93
C TYR A 330 -1.58 4.40 -2.41
N THR A 331 -1.41 5.60 -2.97
CA THR A 331 -2.49 6.47 -3.41
C THR A 331 -3.05 6.04 -4.77
N ILE A 332 -2.17 5.74 -5.72
CA ILE A 332 -2.55 5.49 -7.13
C ILE A 332 -2.32 4.03 -7.49
N GLY A 333 -1.13 3.50 -7.21
CA GLY A 333 -0.72 2.16 -7.63
C GLY A 333 -1.68 1.07 -7.14
N ARG A 334 -1.93 1.01 -5.84
CA ARG A 334 -2.79 -0.01 -5.21
C ARG A 334 -4.22 0.00 -5.75
N PRO A 335 -4.95 1.14 -5.78
CA PRO A 335 -6.30 1.17 -6.34
C PRO A 335 -6.36 0.78 -7.83
N VAL A 336 -5.40 1.24 -8.64
CA VAL A 336 -5.35 0.89 -10.08
C VAL A 336 -5.08 -0.59 -10.27
N ILE A 337 -4.12 -1.17 -9.54
CA ILE A 337 -3.81 -2.60 -9.61
C ILE A 337 -5.04 -3.44 -9.19
N ALA A 338 -5.72 -3.05 -8.12
CA ALA A 338 -6.93 -3.74 -7.67
C ALA A 338 -8.07 -3.65 -8.69
N MET A 339 -8.29 -2.48 -9.28
CA MET A 339 -9.26 -2.31 -10.35
C MET A 339 -8.97 -3.24 -11.52
N ILE A 340 -7.70 -3.34 -11.95
CA ILE A 340 -7.27 -4.28 -13.00
C ILE A 340 -7.58 -5.72 -12.57
N ILE A 341 -7.27 -6.11 -11.32
CA ILE A 341 -7.57 -7.44 -10.80
C ILE A 341 -9.07 -7.75 -10.86
N LEU A 342 -9.90 -6.83 -10.39
CA LEU A 342 -11.35 -7.01 -10.29
C LEU A 342 -12.03 -7.13 -11.65
N ILE A 343 -11.63 -6.28 -12.61
CA ILE A 343 -12.22 -6.21 -13.95
C ILE A 343 -11.65 -7.30 -14.86
N GLN A 344 -10.33 -7.35 -15.04
CA GLN A 344 -9.69 -8.15 -16.08
C GLN A 344 -9.77 -9.66 -15.81
N TYR A 345 -9.83 -10.05 -14.54
CA TYR A 345 -9.85 -11.45 -14.12
C TYR A 345 -11.24 -11.94 -13.70
N GLY A 346 -12.29 -11.17 -14.05
CA GLY A 346 -13.68 -11.62 -14.00
C GLY A 346 -14.27 -11.77 -12.60
N ILE A 347 -13.72 -11.07 -11.60
CA ILE A 347 -14.38 -10.94 -10.27
C ILE A 347 -15.62 -10.05 -10.42
N TYR A 348 -15.53 -9.00 -11.23
CA TYR A 348 -16.69 -8.23 -11.65
C TYR A 348 -17.43 -8.92 -12.78
N ASP A 349 -18.74 -9.03 -12.60
CA ASP A 349 -19.63 -9.51 -13.65
C ASP A 349 -20.08 -8.35 -14.52
N LEU A 350 -19.38 -8.20 -15.63
CA LEU A 350 -19.64 -7.17 -16.63
C LEU A 350 -20.73 -7.59 -17.64
N GLY A 351 -21.36 -8.75 -17.46
CA GLY A 351 -22.46 -9.20 -18.31
C GLY A 351 -23.77 -8.43 -18.10
N ASP A 352 -24.00 -7.92 -16.88
CA ASP A 352 -25.13 -7.01 -16.57
C ASP A 352 -24.76 -5.58 -16.98
N SER A 353 -25.58 -4.94 -17.82
CA SER A 353 -25.37 -3.56 -18.28
C SER A 353 -25.28 -2.57 -17.11
N ARG A 354 -25.98 -2.84 -16.00
CA ARG A 354 -25.91 -2.03 -14.80
C ARG A 354 -24.57 -2.20 -14.08
N ASN A 355 -24.09 -3.43 -13.92
CA ASN A 355 -22.79 -3.69 -13.29
C ASN A 355 -21.66 -3.14 -14.15
N TYR A 356 -21.76 -3.26 -15.48
CA TYR A 356 -20.84 -2.64 -16.43
C TYR A 356 -20.79 -1.11 -16.24
N ALA A 357 -21.96 -0.45 -16.18
CA ALA A 357 -22.02 0.99 -15.98
C ALA A 357 -21.40 1.43 -14.64
N ILE A 358 -21.66 0.70 -13.56
CA ILE A 358 -21.11 1.00 -12.24
C ILE A 358 -19.59 0.76 -12.20
N ALA A 359 -19.11 -0.37 -12.72
CA ALA A 359 -17.68 -0.67 -12.82
C ALA A 359 -16.94 0.35 -13.69
N LYS A 360 -17.58 0.80 -14.77
CA LYS A 360 -17.09 1.89 -15.61
C LYS A 360 -16.97 3.19 -14.80
N THR A 361 -18.04 3.63 -14.13
CA THR A 361 -17.99 4.84 -13.28
C THR A 361 -16.92 4.75 -12.19
N GLN A 362 -16.72 3.58 -11.59
CA GLN A 362 -15.66 3.37 -10.60
C GLN A 362 -14.27 3.52 -11.22
N ALA A 363 -14.03 2.89 -12.38
CA ALA A 363 -12.74 3.00 -13.06
C ALA A 363 -12.44 4.43 -13.48
N ILE A 364 -13.46 5.12 -13.99
CA ILE A 364 -13.42 6.53 -14.33
C ILE A 364 -12.98 7.37 -13.12
N LEU A 365 -13.71 7.23 -12.01
CA LEU A 365 -13.45 7.94 -10.77
C LEU A 365 -12.03 7.68 -10.24
N ILE A 366 -11.56 6.43 -10.29
CA ILE A 366 -10.19 6.08 -9.86
C ILE A 366 -9.15 6.75 -10.74
N ILE A 367 -9.32 6.71 -12.07
CA ILE A 367 -8.37 7.30 -13.02
C ILE A 367 -8.33 8.83 -12.87
N VAL A 368 -9.49 9.49 -12.74
CA VAL A 368 -9.59 10.95 -12.57
C VAL A 368 -8.90 11.39 -11.28
N ILE A 369 -9.23 10.76 -10.16
CA ILE A 369 -8.63 11.12 -8.86
C ILE A 369 -7.13 10.79 -8.86
N ALA A 370 -6.72 9.66 -9.44
CA ALA A 370 -5.31 9.33 -9.59
C ALA A 370 -4.55 10.35 -10.45
N THR A 371 -5.16 10.85 -11.52
CA THR A 371 -4.58 11.90 -12.37
C THR A 371 -4.44 13.20 -11.61
N ALA A 372 -5.42 13.58 -10.79
CA ALA A 372 -5.34 14.74 -9.92
C ALA A 372 -4.21 14.62 -8.89
N ALA A 373 -4.08 13.45 -8.24
CA ALA A 373 -3.00 13.16 -7.31
C ALA A 373 -1.62 13.18 -7.98
N LEU A 374 -1.50 12.62 -9.19
CA LEU A 374 -0.25 12.66 -9.96
C LEU A 374 0.12 14.10 -10.34
N MET A 375 -0.86 14.94 -10.68
CA MET A 375 -0.64 16.35 -10.96
C MET A 375 -0.18 17.12 -9.71
N GLU A 376 -0.78 16.84 -8.55
CA GLU A 376 -0.29 17.37 -7.28
C GLU A 376 1.18 16.98 -7.07
N MET A 377 1.55 15.71 -7.30
CA MET A 377 2.95 15.27 -7.23
C MET A 377 3.87 16.00 -8.23
N VAL A 378 3.44 16.21 -9.48
CA VAL A 378 4.23 16.94 -10.48
C VAL A 378 4.46 18.40 -10.07
N GLN A 379 3.44 19.05 -9.51
CA GLN A 379 3.54 20.43 -9.01
C GLN A 379 4.50 20.56 -7.83
N LEU A 380 4.70 19.50 -7.04
CA LEU A 380 5.69 19.48 -5.98
C LEU A 380 7.11 19.40 -6.53
N VAL A 381 7.32 18.63 -7.60
CA VAL A 381 8.65 18.42 -8.20
C VAL A 381 9.07 19.62 -9.04
N LEU A 382 8.15 20.19 -9.82
CA LEU A 382 8.43 21.29 -10.72
C LEU A 382 7.86 22.58 -10.12
N PRO A 383 8.69 23.58 -9.78
CA PRO A 383 8.22 24.89 -9.33
C PRO A 383 7.63 25.67 -10.53
N ILE A 384 6.43 25.25 -10.95
CA ILE A 384 5.67 25.85 -12.05
C ILE A 384 4.76 26.93 -11.46
N ASP A 385 4.68 28.07 -12.14
CA ASP A 385 3.73 29.14 -11.80
C ASP A 385 2.28 28.60 -11.74
N GLN A 386 1.49 29.06 -10.75
CA GLN A 386 0.14 28.52 -10.50
C GLN A 386 -0.79 28.62 -11.72
N THR A 387 -0.63 29.68 -12.53
CA THR A 387 -1.42 29.89 -13.74
C THR A 387 -1.06 28.91 -14.86
N LEU A 388 0.24 28.64 -15.04
CA LEU A 388 0.75 27.66 -15.99
C LEU A 388 0.39 26.23 -15.56
N SER A 389 0.50 25.96 -14.26
CA SER A 389 0.09 24.70 -13.64
C SER A 389 -1.40 24.42 -13.84
N ALA A 390 -2.27 25.41 -13.63
CA ALA A 390 -3.71 25.29 -13.88
C ALA A 390 -4.03 25.07 -15.38
N GLY A 391 -3.28 25.72 -16.27
CA GLY A 391 -3.40 25.50 -17.72
C GLY A 391 -2.98 24.10 -18.14
N LEU A 392 -1.84 23.61 -17.63
CA LEU A 392 -1.37 22.23 -17.84
C LEU A 392 -2.36 21.22 -17.26
N LEU A 393 -2.89 21.47 -16.06
CA LEU A 393 -3.91 20.66 -15.41
C LEU A 393 -5.17 20.53 -16.30
N GLY A 394 -5.64 21.63 -16.89
CA GLY A 394 -6.75 21.60 -17.85
C GLY A 394 -6.46 20.71 -19.08
N ILE A 395 -5.23 20.76 -19.60
CA ILE A 395 -4.79 19.92 -20.71
C ILE A 395 -4.68 18.44 -20.29
N PHE A 396 -4.07 18.16 -19.14
CA PHE A 396 -3.92 16.79 -18.62
C PHE A 396 -5.27 16.17 -18.27
N ILE A 397 -6.22 16.93 -17.72
CA ILE A 397 -7.58 16.47 -17.48
C ILE A 397 -8.29 16.19 -18.81
N ALA A 398 -8.19 17.09 -19.79
CA ALA A 398 -8.79 16.89 -21.11
C ALA A 398 -8.23 15.65 -21.84
N LEU A 399 -6.92 15.41 -21.73
CA LEU A 399 -6.27 14.21 -22.27
C LEU A 399 -6.63 12.95 -21.44
N GLY A 400 -6.70 13.08 -20.12
CA GLY A 400 -7.06 12.02 -19.19
C GLY A 400 -8.48 11.50 -19.42
N LEU A 401 -9.45 12.38 -19.68
CA LEU A 401 -10.84 12.02 -19.98
C LEU A 401 -10.98 11.15 -21.25
N GLY A 402 -10.18 11.39 -22.28
CA GLY A 402 -10.18 10.54 -23.49
C GLY A 402 -9.44 9.21 -23.29
N TRP A 403 -8.42 9.21 -22.43
CA TRP A 403 -7.60 8.03 -22.14
C TRP A 403 -8.31 7.04 -21.19
N GLU A 404 -9.14 7.55 -20.30
CA GLU A 404 -9.97 6.80 -19.36
C GLU A 404 -10.88 5.78 -20.05
N GLU A 405 -11.68 6.21 -21.03
CA GLU A 405 -12.60 5.33 -21.76
C GLU A 405 -11.84 4.22 -22.49
N ARG A 406 -10.69 4.58 -23.10
CA ARG A 406 -9.83 3.63 -23.81
C ARG A 406 -9.16 2.65 -22.85
N THR A 407 -8.75 3.11 -21.67
CA THR A 407 -8.12 2.27 -20.63
C THR A 407 -9.15 1.32 -20.03
N PHE A 408 -10.32 1.81 -19.65
CA PHE A 408 -11.41 0.97 -19.17
C PHE A 408 -11.81 -0.06 -20.22
N HIS A 409 -12.02 0.34 -21.48
CA HIS A 409 -12.30 -0.60 -22.56
C HIS A 409 -11.18 -1.62 -22.73
N GLY A 410 -9.92 -1.21 -22.69
CA GLY A 410 -8.77 -2.12 -22.79
C GLY A 410 -8.72 -3.16 -21.66
N VAL A 411 -9.03 -2.75 -20.43
CA VAL A 411 -9.07 -3.64 -19.26
C VAL A 411 -10.32 -4.53 -19.28
N ALA A 412 -11.45 -3.99 -19.72
CA ALA A 412 -12.73 -4.68 -19.83
C ALA A 412 -12.87 -5.51 -21.12
N THR A 413 -11.93 -5.42 -22.07
CA THR A 413 -11.94 -6.28 -23.27
C THR A 413 -11.48 -7.69 -22.91
N ASN A 414 -12.41 -8.63 -23.02
CA ASN A 414 -12.20 -10.06 -22.80
C ASN A 414 -11.78 -10.45 -21.37
N PRO A 415 -12.61 -10.12 -20.36
CA PRO A 415 -12.43 -10.63 -19.00
C PRO A 415 -12.62 -12.14 -19.07
N ARG A 416 -11.71 -12.89 -18.45
CA ARG A 416 -11.83 -14.35 -18.38
C ARG A 416 -11.58 -14.76 -16.95
N ARG A 417 -12.53 -15.51 -16.39
CA ARG A 417 -12.50 -15.89 -14.99
C ARG A 417 -11.35 -16.83 -14.73
N VAL A 418 -10.75 -16.74 -13.55
CA VAL A 418 -9.67 -17.65 -13.14
C VAL A 418 -10.20 -19.09 -13.08
N SER A 419 -11.44 -19.25 -12.62
CA SER A 419 -12.15 -20.53 -12.59
C SER A 419 -12.34 -21.17 -13.97
N GLU A 420 -12.57 -20.37 -15.00
CA GLU A 420 -12.69 -20.86 -16.39
C GLU A 420 -11.33 -21.30 -16.94
N ILE A 421 -10.27 -20.55 -16.63
CA ILE A 421 -8.88 -20.87 -17.05
C ILE A 421 -8.40 -22.16 -16.39
N LEU A 422 -8.73 -22.37 -15.12
CA LEU A 422 -8.32 -23.53 -14.34
C LEU A 422 -9.22 -24.75 -14.54
N SER A 423 -10.35 -24.61 -15.22
CA SER A 423 -11.33 -25.68 -15.40
C SER A 423 -10.70 -26.95 -16.00
N GLY A 424 -10.96 -28.09 -15.36
CA GLY A 424 -10.40 -29.39 -15.79
C GLY A 424 -8.90 -29.58 -15.51
N SER A 425 -8.24 -28.64 -14.81
CA SER A 425 -6.87 -28.82 -14.31
C SER A 425 -6.85 -29.29 -12.86
N GLU A 426 -5.71 -29.84 -12.41
CA GLU A 426 -5.48 -30.23 -10.99
C GLU A 426 -5.59 -29.04 -10.01
N TRP A 427 -5.48 -27.82 -10.54
CA TRP A 427 -5.54 -26.55 -9.81
C TRP A 427 -6.94 -25.92 -9.83
N ASP A 428 -7.94 -26.59 -10.43
CA ASP A 428 -9.32 -26.11 -10.36
C ASP A 428 -9.78 -26.03 -8.90
N SER A 429 -10.55 -24.98 -8.62
CA SER A 429 -11.13 -24.74 -7.31
C SER A 429 -12.17 -25.81 -7.02
N PRO A 430 -12.05 -26.55 -5.90
CA PRO A 430 -13.03 -27.58 -5.55
C PRO A 430 -14.38 -26.95 -5.24
N GLU A 431 -15.46 -27.68 -5.47
CA GLU A 431 -16.80 -27.21 -5.13
C GLU A 431 -17.02 -27.25 -3.62
N ILE A 432 -16.80 -26.12 -2.95
CA ILE A 432 -17.10 -25.93 -1.54
C ILE A 432 -18.41 -25.15 -1.43
N PRO A 433 -19.50 -25.76 -0.94
CA PRO A 433 -20.76 -25.05 -0.75
C PRO A 433 -20.64 -24.11 0.46
N ILE A 434 -20.38 -22.84 0.19
CA ILE A 434 -20.41 -21.76 1.18
C ILE A 434 -21.79 -21.08 1.10
N PRO A 435 -22.61 -21.13 2.16
CA PRO A 435 -23.93 -20.52 2.13
C PRO A 435 -23.81 -18.99 2.07
N GLU A 436 -24.72 -18.31 1.38
CA GLU A 436 -24.73 -16.83 1.28
C GLU A 436 -24.71 -16.14 2.64
N ARG A 437 -25.40 -16.73 3.63
CA ARG A 437 -25.37 -16.27 5.01
C ARG A 437 -23.96 -16.17 5.60
N ALA A 438 -23.02 -17.02 5.18
CA ALA A 438 -21.63 -16.94 5.65
C ALA A 438 -20.92 -15.69 5.12
N TYR A 439 -21.15 -15.31 3.86
CA TYR A 439 -20.61 -14.07 3.30
C TYR A 439 -21.22 -12.83 3.98
N ASN A 440 -22.53 -12.85 4.26
CA ASN A 440 -23.19 -11.77 4.98
C ASN A 440 -22.68 -11.65 6.42
N ASN A 441 -22.50 -12.78 7.11
CA ASN A 441 -21.92 -12.80 8.45
C ASN A 441 -20.46 -12.31 8.43
N PHE A 442 -19.69 -12.67 7.42
CA PHE A 442 -18.32 -12.16 7.25
C PHE A 442 -18.31 -10.63 7.14
N ASN A 443 -19.14 -10.04 6.27
CA ASN A 443 -19.25 -8.58 6.14
C ASN A 443 -19.71 -7.92 7.45
N LEU A 444 -20.72 -8.50 8.11
CA LEU A 444 -21.22 -7.96 9.37
C LEU A 444 -20.14 -8.01 10.46
N SER A 445 -19.40 -9.11 10.58
CA SER A 445 -18.31 -9.25 11.54
C SER A 445 -17.20 -8.21 11.31
N LEU A 446 -16.84 -7.95 10.05
CA LEU A 446 -15.85 -6.93 9.71
C LEU A 446 -16.37 -5.52 9.99
N ALA A 447 -17.63 -5.22 9.67
CA ALA A 447 -18.24 -3.95 10.00
C ALA A 447 -18.29 -3.70 11.53
N ILE A 448 -18.67 -4.72 12.31
CA ILE A 448 -18.66 -4.67 13.77
C ILE A 448 -17.22 -4.45 14.28
N PHE A 449 -16.24 -5.15 13.72
CA PHE A 449 -14.84 -4.96 14.11
C PHE A 449 -14.36 -3.53 13.83
N VAL A 450 -14.70 -2.95 12.67
CA VAL A 450 -14.37 -1.56 12.35
C VAL A 450 -15.00 -0.61 13.38
N LEU A 451 -16.27 -0.80 13.75
CA LEU A 451 -16.90 0.02 14.79
C LEU A 451 -16.24 -0.18 16.16
N LEU A 452 -15.87 -1.42 16.50
CA LEU A 452 -15.17 -1.74 17.74
C LEU A 452 -13.78 -1.10 17.77
N SER A 453 -13.06 -1.07 16.64
CA SER A 453 -11.74 -0.47 16.55
C SER A 453 -11.75 1.04 16.79
N ILE A 454 -12.82 1.74 16.39
CA ILE A 454 -13.03 3.16 16.71
C ILE A 454 -13.14 3.35 18.22
N PHE A 455 -13.92 2.49 18.90
CA PHE A 455 -14.04 2.53 20.35
C PHE A 455 -12.73 2.17 21.06
N LEU A 456 -12.03 1.12 20.61
CA LEU A 456 -10.77 0.69 21.20
C LEU A 456 -9.67 1.74 21.02
N ALA A 457 -9.61 2.43 19.88
CA ALA A 457 -8.69 3.54 19.67
C ALA A 457 -8.93 4.66 20.70
N TYR A 458 -10.19 4.96 21.03
CA TYR A 458 -10.53 5.90 22.09
C TYR A 458 -10.11 5.42 23.49
N VAL A 459 -10.24 4.12 23.76
CA VAL A 459 -9.74 3.53 25.02
C VAL A 459 -8.22 3.69 25.11
N VAL A 460 -7.48 3.39 24.04
CA VAL A 460 -6.01 3.56 24.01
C VAL A 460 -5.64 5.02 24.30
N ASP A 461 -6.23 5.97 23.58
CA ASP A 461 -6.00 7.42 23.75
C ASP A 461 -6.29 7.92 25.17
N THR A 462 -7.36 7.42 25.80
CA THR A 462 -7.71 7.84 27.18
C THR A 462 -6.88 7.14 28.26
N SER A 463 -6.30 5.99 27.94
CA SER A 463 -5.48 5.20 28.86
C SER A 463 -4.01 5.60 28.86
N ASN A 464 -3.55 6.44 27.92
CA ASN A 464 -2.15 6.84 27.72
C ASN A 464 -1.17 5.66 27.59
N VAL A 465 -1.64 4.47 27.20
CA VAL A 465 -0.84 3.24 27.09
C VAL A 465 0.39 3.42 26.19
N LEU A 466 0.32 4.32 25.21
CA LEU A 466 1.44 4.61 24.30
C LEU A 466 2.46 5.58 24.90
N LEU A 467 2.03 6.56 25.70
CA LEU A 467 2.93 7.50 26.40
C LEU A 467 3.70 6.81 27.53
N ASP A 468 3.05 5.92 28.28
CA ASP A 468 3.67 5.20 29.40
C ASP A 468 4.80 4.27 28.94
N ASN A 469 4.76 3.79 27.69
CA ASN A 469 5.83 2.99 27.09
C ASN A 469 7.03 3.83 26.59
N MET A 470 6.91 5.17 26.51
CA MET A 470 8.00 6.07 26.13
C MET A 470 8.80 6.59 27.33
N SER A 471 8.31 6.40 28.56
CA SER A 471 8.96 6.81 29.82
C SER A 471 9.68 5.67 30.50
#